data_AF-A0A955P7A9-F1
#
_entry.id   AF-A0A955P7A9-F1
#
_cell.length_a   1.000
_cell.length_b   1.000
_cell.length_c   1.000
_cell.angle_alpha   90.00
_cell.angle_beta   90.00
_cell.angle_gamma   90.00
#
_symmetry.space_group_name_H-M   'P 1'
#
loop_
_entity.id
_entity.type
_entity.pdbx_description
1 polymer ?
#
loop_
_entity_poly.entity_id
_entity_poly.type
_entity_poly.pdbx_seq_one_letter_code
_entity_poly.pdbx_strand_id
1 'polypeptide(L)'
;VVGDGKGRVGLGHGKAREVPEAIRKAIEKASQKMFTVPMLGSTIPHEETGLFGAARVLLKPASRGTGVIAGGPVRAILEVAGVEDILTKNLGTSNQINIAKATIKGLESLRKASDVAALRGKTVGEVLGFEQS
;
A
#
# COMPACT_ATOMS: atom_id res chain seq x y z
N VAL A 1 -1.78 2.06 12.87
CA VAL A 1 -2.13 2.36 11.45
C VAL A 1 -3.59 2.79 11.45
N VAL A 2 -3.99 3.73 10.59
CA VAL A 2 -5.39 4.17 10.45
C VAL A 2 -5.82 3.90 9.01
N GLY A 3 -7.04 3.42 8.80
CA GLY A 3 -7.63 3.25 7.48
C GLY A 3 -9.14 3.20 7.58
N ASP A 4 -9.81 3.42 6.45
CA ASP A 4 -11.27 3.45 6.34
C ASP A 4 -11.87 2.17 5.73
N GLY A 5 -11.02 1.19 5.39
CA GLY A 5 -11.41 -0.05 4.71
C GLY A 5 -11.92 0.16 3.27
N LYS A 6 -11.87 1.38 2.74
CA LYS A 6 -12.38 1.77 1.41
C LYS A 6 -11.26 2.24 0.49
N GLY A 7 -10.05 1.74 0.70
CA GLY A 7 -8.88 2.11 -0.08
C GLY A 7 -8.10 3.29 0.50
N ARG A 8 -8.41 3.83 1.69
CA ARG A 8 -7.59 4.89 2.29
C ARG A 8 -6.84 4.39 3.51
N VAL A 9 -5.56 4.73 3.57
CA VAL A 9 -4.67 4.32 4.67
C VAL A 9 -3.70 5.43 5.03
N GLY A 10 -3.36 5.51 6.31
CA GLY A 10 -2.40 6.44 6.87
C GLY A 10 -1.51 5.78 7.93
N LEU A 11 -0.23 6.15 7.90
CA LEU A 11 0.76 5.72 8.89
C LEU A 11 1.24 6.91 9.71
N GLY A 12 1.10 6.80 11.04
CA GLY A 12 1.54 7.81 11.98
C GLY A 12 2.46 7.21 13.04
N HIS A 13 3.37 8.04 13.55
CA HIS A 13 4.24 7.70 14.65
C HIS A 13 4.18 8.80 15.71
N GLY A 14 3.83 8.40 16.93
CA GLY A 14 3.71 9.27 18.10
C GLY A 14 4.71 8.86 19.17
N LYS A 15 5.22 9.87 19.89
CA LYS A 15 6.09 9.70 21.05
C LYS A 15 5.57 10.63 22.15
N ALA A 16 5.40 10.10 23.35
CA ALA A 16 4.99 10.82 24.55
C ALA A 16 5.54 10.10 25.79
N ARG A 17 5.34 10.68 26.98
CA ARG A 17 5.70 10.03 28.25
C ARG A 17 4.72 8.92 28.60
N GLU A 18 3.43 9.14 28.33
CA GLU A 18 2.38 8.17 28.55
C GLU A 18 2.01 7.44 27.26
N VAL A 19 1.70 6.15 27.37
CA VAL A 19 1.32 5.31 26.23
C VAL A 19 0.03 5.82 25.53
N PRO A 20 -1.06 6.17 26.24
CA PRO A 20 -2.28 6.66 25.59
C PRO A 20 -2.06 7.96 24.81
N GLU A 21 -1.24 8.88 25.35
CA GLU A 21 -0.91 10.14 24.69
C GLU A 21 -0.07 9.90 23.42
N ALA A 22 0.87 8.95 23.44
CA ALA A 22 1.66 8.58 22.27
C ALA A 22 0.77 7.99 21.16
N ILE A 23 -0.22 7.16 21.52
CA ILE A 23 -1.19 6.59 20.59
C ILE A 23 -2.05 7.70 19.96
N ARG A 24 -2.58 8.63 20.77
CA ARG A 24 -3.36 9.77 20.26
C ARG A 24 -2.57 10.61 19.25
N LYS A 25 -1.33 10.97 19.57
CA LYS A 25 -0.43 11.69 18.63
C LYS A 25 -0.14 10.89 17.36
N ALA A 26 -0.04 9.55 17.46
CA ALA A 26 0.16 8.70 16.30
C ALA A 26 -1.09 8.69 15.39
N ILE A 27 -2.28 8.61 15.97
CA ILE A 27 -3.56 8.64 15.24
C ILE A 27 -3.73 9.97 14.52
N GLU A 28 -3.56 11.10 15.21
CA GLU A 28 -3.67 12.44 14.61
C GLU A 28 -2.74 12.61 13.40
N LYS A 29 -1.48 12.20 13.53
CA LYS A 29 -0.51 12.22 12.43
C LYS A 29 -0.86 11.26 11.29
N ALA A 30 -1.44 10.10 11.60
CA ALA A 30 -1.85 9.13 10.58
C ALA A 30 -3.02 9.68 9.77
N SER A 31 -4.03 10.24 10.44
CA SER A 31 -5.23 10.80 9.82
C SER A 31 -4.92 11.96 8.87
N GLN A 32 -3.95 12.81 9.23
CA GLN A 32 -3.48 13.91 8.38
C GLN A 32 -2.77 13.43 7.10
N LYS A 33 -2.21 12.21 7.10
CA LYS A 33 -1.42 11.64 6.01
C LYS A 33 -2.13 10.47 5.31
N MET A 34 -3.47 10.45 5.36
CA MET A 34 -4.22 9.43 4.64
C MET A 34 -4.15 9.69 3.14
N PHE A 35 -3.76 8.66 2.40
CA PHE A 35 -3.79 8.65 0.94
C PHE A 35 -4.69 7.52 0.45
N THR A 36 -5.07 7.58 -0.83
CA THR A 36 -5.89 6.56 -1.48
C THR A 36 -4.99 5.58 -2.20
N VAL A 37 -5.09 4.29 -1.86
CA VAL A 37 -4.40 3.19 -2.51
C VAL A 37 -5.05 2.92 -3.87
N PRO A 38 -4.28 2.90 -4.96
CA PRO A 38 -4.77 2.44 -6.24
C PRO A 38 -5.15 0.96 -6.15
N MET A 39 -6.44 0.64 -6.34
CA MET A 39 -6.95 -0.74 -6.34
C MET A 39 -7.61 -1.07 -7.68
N LEU A 40 -7.55 -2.35 -8.04
CA LEU A 40 -8.23 -2.97 -9.18
C LEU A 40 -9.04 -4.16 -8.66
N GLY A 41 -10.34 -3.95 -8.45
CA GLY A 41 -11.20 -4.94 -7.79
C GLY A 41 -10.73 -5.19 -6.36
N SER A 42 -10.33 -6.42 -6.05
CA SER A 42 -9.87 -6.87 -4.73
C SER A 42 -8.35 -6.80 -4.52
N THR A 43 -7.57 -6.41 -5.53
CA THR A 43 -6.09 -6.43 -5.53
C THR A 43 -5.46 -5.12 -6.04
N ILE A 44 -4.13 -5.05 -6.08
CA ILE A 44 -3.36 -3.91 -6.62
C ILE A 44 -3.19 -3.99 -8.15
N PRO A 45 -2.95 -2.89 -8.87
CA PRO A 45 -2.92 -2.90 -10.34
C PRO A 45 -1.72 -3.62 -10.97
N HIS A 46 -0.54 -3.59 -10.32
CA HIS A 46 0.69 -4.23 -10.78
C HIS A 46 1.60 -4.52 -9.59
N GLU A 47 2.65 -5.32 -9.82
CA GLU A 47 3.66 -5.57 -8.79
C GLU A 47 4.57 -4.35 -8.59
N GLU A 48 4.93 -4.08 -7.34
CA GLU A 48 5.82 -2.99 -6.97
C GLU A 48 6.70 -3.39 -5.79
N THR A 49 7.90 -2.80 -5.70
CA THR A 49 8.78 -2.98 -4.54
C THR A 49 8.92 -1.68 -3.76
N GLY A 50 8.30 -1.63 -2.59
CA GLY A 50 8.40 -0.50 -1.66
C GLY A 50 9.77 -0.46 -0.98
N LEU A 51 10.38 0.73 -0.94
CA LEU A 51 11.72 0.94 -0.39
C LEU A 51 11.72 2.07 0.66
N PHE A 52 12.21 1.78 1.87
CA PHE A 52 12.46 2.80 2.88
C PHE A 52 13.63 2.42 3.79
N GLY A 53 14.71 3.22 3.76
CA GLY A 53 15.95 2.87 4.46
C GLY A 53 16.46 1.50 4.00
N ALA A 54 16.68 0.58 4.95
CA ALA A 54 17.06 -0.81 4.68
C ALA A 54 15.87 -1.78 4.48
N ALA A 55 14.62 -1.29 4.50
CA ALA A 55 13.43 -2.12 4.26
C ALA A 55 13.10 -2.18 2.76
N ARG A 56 12.82 -3.40 2.30
CA ARG A 56 12.41 -3.72 0.94
C ARG A 56 11.20 -4.65 1.01
N VAL A 57 10.04 -4.20 0.54
CA VAL A 57 8.79 -4.96 0.60
C VAL A 57 8.28 -5.16 -0.82
N LEU A 58 8.24 -6.41 -1.27
CA LEU A 58 7.58 -6.78 -2.51
C LEU A 58 6.07 -6.82 -2.29
N LEU A 59 5.34 -6.11 -3.13
CA LEU A 59 3.89 -6.11 -3.23
C LEU A 59 3.52 -6.71 -4.58
N LYS A 60 2.85 -7.85 -4.59
CA LYS A 60 2.49 -8.56 -5.81
C LYS A 60 0.97 -8.78 -5.87
N PRO A 61 0.30 -8.40 -6.96
CA PRO A 61 -1.13 -8.66 -7.10
C PRO A 61 -1.41 -10.16 -7.12
N ALA A 62 -2.60 -10.52 -6.68
CA ALA A 62 -3.03 -11.91 -6.56
C ALA A 62 -4.42 -12.10 -7.18
N SER A 63 -4.71 -13.34 -7.57
CA SER A 63 -6.03 -13.72 -8.07
C SER A 63 -7.07 -13.66 -6.94
N ARG A 64 -8.33 -13.44 -7.32
CA ARG A 64 -9.44 -13.35 -6.37
C ARG A 64 -9.54 -14.60 -5.49
N GLY A 65 -9.66 -14.42 -4.17
CA GLY A 65 -9.76 -15.52 -3.20
C GLY A 65 -8.41 -16.01 -2.65
N THR A 66 -7.31 -15.33 -2.95
CA THR A 66 -5.99 -15.63 -2.37
C THR A 66 -5.90 -15.16 -0.91
N GLY A 67 -6.60 -14.07 -0.57
CA GLY A 67 -6.48 -13.45 0.74
C GLY A 67 -5.19 -12.62 0.91
N VAL A 68 -5.01 -12.07 2.11
CA VAL A 68 -3.87 -11.23 2.47
C VAL A 68 -2.71 -12.06 3.01
N ILE A 69 -1.76 -12.41 2.14
CA ILE A 69 -0.54 -13.12 2.50
C ILE A 69 0.57 -12.10 2.77
N ALA A 70 0.68 -11.71 4.04
CA ALA A 70 1.60 -10.68 4.48
C ALA A 70 2.11 -10.89 5.91
N GLY A 71 3.32 -10.38 6.19
CA GLY A 71 3.86 -10.30 7.54
C GLY A 71 3.19 -9.19 8.36
N GLY A 72 3.27 -9.25 9.69
CA GLY A 72 2.49 -8.42 10.62
C GLY A 72 2.34 -6.93 10.26
N PRO A 73 3.43 -6.15 10.11
CA PRO A 73 3.32 -4.72 9.79
C PRO A 73 2.65 -4.44 8.44
N VAL A 74 2.91 -5.29 7.44
CA VAL A 74 2.38 -5.15 6.08
C VAL A 74 0.90 -5.55 6.07
N ARG A 75 0.54 -6.66 6.74
CA ARG A 75 -0.84 -7.13 6.89
C ARG A 75 -1.73 -6.06 7.51
N ALA A 76 -1.30 -5.47 8.62
CA ALA A 76 -2.08 -4.44 9.31
C ALA A 76 -2.34 -3.20 8.44
N ILE A 77 -1.48 -2.90 7.46
CA ILE A 77 -1.68 -1.79 6.51
C ILE A 77 -2.67 -2.20 5.41
N LEU A 78 -2.51 -3.40 4.86
CA LEU A 78 -3.34 -3.89 3.75
C LEU A 78 -4.79 -4.14 4.17
N GLU A 79 -5.00 -4.70 5.36
CA GLU A 79 -6.34 -4.94 5.91
C GLU A 79 -7.11 -3.64 6.12
N VAL A 80 -6.49 -2.63 6.73
CA VAL A 80 -7.16 -1.33 6.95
C VAL A 80 -7.29 -0.52 5.66
N ALA A 81 -6.46 -0.80 4.64
CA ALA A 81 -6.63 -0.26 3.31
C ALA A 81 -7.80 -0.93 2.56
N GLY A 82 -8.27 -2.11 2.98
CA GLY A 82 -9.32 -2.87 2.29
C GLY A 82 -8.81 -3.66 1.09
N VAL A 83 -7.52 -4.02 1.06
CA VAL A 83 -6.99 -4.96 0.07
C VAL A 83 -7.32 -6.37 0.52
N GLU A 84 -8.01 -7.15 -0.30
CA GLU A 84 -8.43 -8.51 0.06
C GLU A 84 -7.45 -9.55 -0.47
N ASP A 85 -6.89 -9.37 -1.67
CA ASP A 85 -6.06 -10.35 -2.35
C ASP A 85 -4.68 -9.78 -2.69
N ILE A 86 -3.63 -10.25 -2.02
CA ILE A 86 -2.26 -9.79 -2.29
C ILE A 86 -1.21 -10.74 -1.72
N LEU A 87 -0.11 -10.90 -2.46
CA LEU A 87 1.09 -11.62 -2.00
C LEU A 87 2.18 -10.61 -1.66
N THR A 88 2.79 -10.74 -0.49
CA THR A 88 3.89 -9.86 -0.10
C THR A 88 5.06 -10.63 0.48
N LYS A 89 6.26 -10.06 0.33
CA LYS A 89 7.47 -10.59 0.95
C LYS A 89 8.36 -9.44 1.41
N ASN A 90 8.82 -9.52 2.65
CA ASN A 90 9.91 -8.69 3.13
C ASN A 90 11.25 -9.29 2.68
N LEU A 91 12.06 -8.48 1.99
CA LEU A 91 13.35 -8.84 1.41
C LEU A 91 14.52 -8.11 2.08
N GLY A 92 14.26 -7.32 3.13
CA GLY A 92 15.27 -6.49 3.79
C GLY A 92 15.29 -6.69 5.30
N THR A 93 15.31 -5.57 6.04
CA THR A 93 15.38 -5.55 7.51
C THR A 93 14.13 -6.12 8.19
N SER A 94 14.28 -6.58 9.44
CA SER A 94 13.18 -6.97 10.34
C SER A 94 12.58 -5.80 11.14
N ASN A 95 13.10 -4.57 10.98
CA ASN A 95 12.58 -3.39 11.69
C ASN A 95 11.16 -3.03 11.20
N GLN A 96 10.17 -3.21 12.09
CA GLN A 96 8.75 -3.02 11.79
C GLN A 96 8.39 -1.62 11.31
N ILE A 97 9.03 -0.56 11.84
CA ILE A 97 8.73 0.81 11.44
C ILE A 97 9.19 1.06 10.01
N ASN A 98 10.37 0.57 9.63
CA ASN A 98 10.88 0.72 8.27
C ASN A 98 10.09 -0.12 7.29
N ILE A 99 9.69 -1.34 7.66
CA ILE A 99 8.81 -2.19 6.85
C ILE A 99 7.49 -1.45 6.59
N ALA A 100 6.83 -0.91 7.63
CA ALA A 100 5.58 -0.18 7.48
C ALA A 100 5.73 1.03 6.54
N LYS A 101 6.81 1.81 6.67
CA LYS A 101 7.08 2.95 5.78
C LYS A 101 7.39 2.53 4.34
N ALA A 102 8.12 1.43 4.15
CA ALA A 102 8.41 0.87 2.83
C ALA A 102 7.13 0.41 2.14
N THR A 103 6.23 -0.25 2.87
CA THR A 103 4.90 -0.64 2.36
C THR A 103 4.10 0.57 1.89
N ILE A 104 4.01 1.62 2.71
CA ILE A 104 3.28 2.85 2.34
C ILE A 104 3.87 3.46 1.06
N LYS A 105 5.21 3.59 0.98
CA LYS A 105 5.86 4.09 -0.24
C LYS A 105 5.60 3.23 -1.48
N GLY A 106 5.55 1.91 -1.33
CA GLY A 106 5.21 1.00 -2.42
C GLY A 106 3.75 1.13 -2.87
N LEU A 107 2.83 1.41 -1.94
CA LEU A 107 1.42 1.66 -2.28
C LEU A 107 1.24 3.04 -2.95
N GLU A 108 2.01 4.05 -2.54
CA GLU A 108 2.02 5.39 -3.14
C GLU A 108 2.63 5.41 -4.56
N SER A 109 3.53 4.48 -4.88
CA SER A 109 4.15 4.39 -6.21
C SER A 109 3.25 3.71 -7.26
N LEU A 110 2.20 3.00 -6.83
CA LEU A 110 1.23 2.38 -7.72
C LEU A 110 0.53 3.44 -8.59
N ARG A 111 0.22 3.05 -9.82
CA ARG A 111 -0.52 3.87 -10.78
C ARG A 111 -1.63 3.06 -11.42
N LYS A 112 -2.79 3.68 -11.64
CA LYS A 112 -3.85 3.03 -12.42
C LYS A 112 -3.54 3.14 -13.91
N ALA A 113 -4.00 2.16 -14.68
CA ALA A 113 -3.84 2.17 -16.13
C ALA A 113 -4.47 3.42 -16.77
N SER A 114 -5.59 3.92 -16.21
CA SER A 114 -6.24 5.18 -16.61
C SER A 114 -5.31 6.38 -16.49
N ASP A 115 -4.57 6.46 -15.39
CA ASP A 115 -3.71 7.61 -15.09
C ASP A 115 -2.48 7.60 -16.01
N VAL A 116 -1.95 6.39 -16.29
CA VAL A 116 -0.85 6.22 -17.24
C VAL A 116 -1.28 6.51 -18.67
N ALA A 117 -2.49 6.11 -19.06
CA ALA A 117 -3.07 6.38 -20.37
C ALA A 117 -3.28 7.89 -20.60
N ALA A 118 -3.85 8.59 -19.62
CA ALA A 118 -4.00 10.04 -19.65
C ALA A 118 -2.65 10.77 -19.74
N LEU A 119 -1.65 10.34 -18.98
CA LEU A 119 -0.30 10.92 -19.03
C LEU A 119 0.39 10.72 -20.39
N ARG A 120 0.09 9.61 -21.09
CA ARG A 120 0.71 9.25 -22.37
C ARG A 120 -0.12 9.71 -23.58
N GLY A 121 -1.31 10.28 -23.38
CA GLY A 121 -2.23 10.64 -24.46
C GLY A 121 -2.73 9.43 -25.27
N LYS A 122 -2.80 8.25 -24.64
CA LYS A 122 -3.19 6.98 -25.25
C LYS A 122 -4.48 6.45 -24.65
N THR A 123 -5.13 5.50 -25.33
CA THR A 123 -6.25 4.76 -24.74
C THR A 123 -5.75 3.74 -23.72
N VAL A 124 -6.64 3.31 -22.81
CA VAL A 124 -6.30 2.27 -21.82
C VAL A 124 -5.95 0.94 -22.51
N GLY A 125 -6.59 0.64 -23.63
CA GLY A 125 -6.31 -0.55 -24.45
C GLY A 125 -4.90 -0.57 -25.02
N GLU A 126 -4.42 0.57 -25.53
CA GLU A 126 -3.05 0.73 -26.04
C GLU A 126 -1.98 0.61 -24.95
N VAL A 127 -2.28 1.06 -23.73
CA VAL A 127 -1.34 0.98 -22.58
C VAL A 127 -1.25 -0.44 -22.03
N LEU A 128 -2.36 -1.18 -22.04
CA LEU A 128 -2.41 -2.56 -21.56
C LEU A 128 -2.04 -3.60 -22.65
N GLY A 129 -1.90 -3.17 -23.91
CA GLY A 129 -1.45 -4.01 -25.02
C GLY A 129 -2.54 -4.90 -25.64
N PHE A 130 -3.82 -4.55 -25.49
CA PHE A 130 -4.95 -5.36 -25.98
C PHE A 130 -5.38 -5.07 -27.43
N GLU A 131 -4.84 -4.05 -28.12
CA GLU A 131 -5.26 -3.64 -29.48
C GLU A 131 -4.32 -4.10 -30.62
N GLN A 132 -3.80 -5.32 -30.58
CA GLN A 132 -3.20 -5.95 -31.77
C GLN A 132 -3.71 -7.39 -31.92
N SER A 133 -4.89 -7.55 -32.51
CA SER A 133 -5.40 -8.78 -33.14
C SER A 133 -6.45 -8.41 -34.18
#